data_AF-A0A2A4QBG4-F1
#
_entry.id   AF-A0A2A4QBG4-F1
#
_cell.length_a   1.000
_cell.length_b   1.000
_cell.length_c   1.000
_cell.angle_alpha   90.00
_cell.angle_beta   90.00
_cell.angle_gamma   90.00
#
_symmetry.space_group_name_H-M   'P 1'
#
loop_
_entity.id
_entity.type
_entity.pdbx_description
1 polymer ?
#
loop_
_entity_poly.entity_id
_entity_poly.type
_entity_poly.pdbx_seq_one_letter_code
_entity_poly.pdbx_strand_id
1 'polypeptide(L)'
;MSKSKEISFISQFYELRTILPESIRNLVVIFIDPNEKELLHMTIRDFFATALLVGVVLTITKSALPTAFIFDGVAGINPLILTIMLILNGLITSSVFYCISSIPVLIKSRRPAENKMFFQCIRTFSILNLITPILAIIAINRLASTYNLLIAPSDFDMWFGGVIALLAFFVVYRLLIKTSAKYFEKIFNKKTSIVIAILTVSLSSYANLGYSLSFYKYLIDTGTFCEALVEQQFEKQIIEGSVNYYQRKLKCKKLLDSQ
;
A
#
# COMPACT_ATOMS: atom_id res chain seq x y z
N MET A 1 6.93 42.64 -15.70
CA MET A 1 6.47 42.40 -14.31
C MET A 1 5.53 41.20 -14.34
N SER A 2 6.01 40.00 -13.98
CA SER A 2 5.23 38.86 -13.46
C SER A 2 6.19 37.68 -13.33
N LYS A 3 6.79 37.52 -12.14
CA LYS A 3 7.57 36.33 -11.78
C LYS A 3 6.56 35.25 -11.38
N SER A 4 6.51 34.18 -12.16
CA SER A 4 5.86 32.92 -11.82
C SER A 4 6.29 32.48 -10.42
N LYS A 5 5.32 32.27 -9.52
CA LYS A 5 5.54 31.71 -8.18
C LYS A 5 5.86 30.23 -8.34
N GLU A 6 7.15 29.89 -8.40
CA GLU A 6 7.61 28.55 -8.04
C GLU A 6 7.26 28.33 -6.56
N ILE A 7 6.17 27.60 -6.33
CA ILE A 7 5.80 27.09 -5.01
C ILE A 7 6.82 26.01 -4.70
N SER A 8 7.88 26.41 -3.99
CA SER A 8 8.99 25.57 -3.57
C SER A 8 8.47 24.32 -2.84
N PHE A 9 8.95 23.16 -3.26
CA PHE A 9 8.71 21.84 -2.64
C PHE A 9 8.88 21.86 -1.11
N ILE A 10 9.71 22.77 -0.59
CA ILE A 10 9.97 22.99 0.83
C ILE A 10 8.74 23.52 1.57
N SER A 11 7.92 24.38 0.95
CA SER A 11 6.70 24.92 1.60
C SER A 11 5.62 23.84 1.71
N GLN A 12 5.46 23.00 0.69
CA GLN A 12 4.54 21.86 0.72
C GLN A 12 4.99 20.82 1.76
N PHE A 13 6.30 20.58 1.89
CA PHE A 13 6.83 19.67 2.90
C PHE A 13 6.63 20.19 4.34
N TYR A 14 6.69 21.52 4.53
CA TYR A 14 6.41 22.16 5.82
C TYR A 14 4.93 22.05 6.22
N GLU A 15 4.01 22.20 5.26
CA GLU A 15 2.57 21.98 5.50
C GLU A 15 2.26 20.50 5.78
N LEU A 16 2.93 19.56 5.13
CA LEU A 16 2.84 18.13 5.45
C LEU A 16 3.31 17.84 6.88
N ARG A 17 4.36 18.53 7.36
CA ARG A 17 4.90 18.34 8.72
C ARG A 17 3.91 18.74 9.82
N THR A 18 2.98 19.64 9.52
CA THR A 18 1.88 20.04 10.41
C THR A 18 0.66 19.12 10.34
N ILE A 19 0.48 18.40 9.23
CA ILE A 19 -0.64 17.45 9.01
C ILE A 19 -0.25 16.02 9.39
N LEU A 20 1.05 15.73 9.52
CA LEU A 20 1.58 14.43 9.86
C LEU A 20 1.09 13.97 11.26
N PRO A 21 0.38 12.83 11.37
CA PRO A 21 -0.05 12.31 12.66
C PRO A 21 1.16 12.02 13.56
N GLU A 22 0.99 12.18 14.88
CA GLU A 22 2.04 12.02 15.89
C GLU A 22 2.82 10.70 15.77
N SER A 23 2.25 9.64 15.20
CA SER A 23 2.90 8.37 14.92
C SER A 23 4.11 8.45 13.99
N ILE A 24 4.11 9.35 12.99
CA ILE A 24 5.28 9.53 12.11
C ILE A 24 6.36 10.34 12.83
N ARG A 25 5.96 11.27 13.71
CA ARG A 25 6.87 12.01 14.59
C ARG A 25 7.49 11.09 15.67
N ASN A 26 6.72 10.11 16.13
CA ASN A 26 7.11 9.08 17.12
C ASN A 26 7.78 7.84 16.52
N LEU A 27 7.90 7.76 15.19
CA LEU A 27 8.61 6.71 14.45
C LEU A 27 10.12 6.67 14.83
N VAL A 28 10.62 7.77 15.40
CA VAL A 28 12.00 7.92 15.90
C VAL A 28 12.17 7.51 17.38
N VAL A 29 11.11 7.50 18.21
CA VAL A 29 11.31 7.49 19.68
C VAL A 29 10.69 6.35 20.48
N ILE A 30 9.59 5.70 20.08
CA ILE A 30 8.79 5.00 21.11
C ILE A 30 9.13 3.52 21.29
N PHE A 31 9.98 3.29 22.29
CA PHE A 31 10.17 2.05 23.05
C PHE A 31 8.89 1.61 23.80
N ILE A 32 8.94 0.36 24.23
CA ILE A 32 7.96 -0.47 24.95
C ILE A 32 7.32 0.20 26.20
N ASP A 33 6.04 -0.14 26.47
CA ASP A 33 5.20 -0.05 27.71
C ASP A 33 4.40 1.26 28.03
N PRO A 34 3.34 1.25 28.89
CA PRO A 34 2.14 0.40 29.00
C PRO A 34 0.84 1.21 29.26
N ASN A 35 -0.12 1.26 28.32
CA ASN A 35 -1.53 1.52 28.64
C ASN A 35 -2.41 1.05 27.46
N GLU A 36 -3.03 -0.12 27.60
CA GLU A 36 -3.71 -0.81 26.48
C GLU A 36 -4.84 0.01 25.85
N LYS A 37 -5.61 0.77 26.64
CA LYS A 37 -6.73 1.58 26.12
C LYS A 37 -6.29 2.83 25.37
N GLU A 38 -5.25 3.49 25.84
CA GLU A 38 -4.75 4.73 25.24
C GLU A 38 -4.00 4.44 23.94
N LEU A 39 -3.18 3.39 23.94
CA LEU A 39 -2.49 2.90 22.75
C LEU A 39 -3.48 2.34 21.71
N LEU A 40 -4.59 1.74 22.15
CA LEU A 40 -5.66 1.28 21.27
C LEU A 40 -6.31 2.43 20.50
N HIS A 41 -6.72 3.47 21.22
CA HIS A 41 -7.34 4.64 20.59
C HIS A 41 -6.39 5.34 19.63
N MET A 42 -5.11 5.48 19.99
CA MET A 42 -4.10 6.07 19.11
C MET A 42 -3.85 5.20 17.87
N THR A 43 -3.69 3.88 18.04
CA THR A 43 -3.39 2.96 16.92
C THR A 43 -4.54 2.89 15.92
N ILE A 44 -5.79 2.83 16.39
CA ILE A 44 -6.96 2.82 15.52
C ILE A 44 -7.12 4.16 14.80
N ARG A 45 -6.97 5.28 15.52
CA ARG A 45 -7.03 6.62 14.92
C ARG A 45 -5.99 6.77 13.80
N ASP A 46 -4.76 6.35 14.06
CA ASP A 46 -3.66 6.48 13.10
C ASP A 46 -3.87 5.56 11.89
N PHE A 47 -4.41 4.35 12.09
CA PHE A 47 -4.78 3.45 11.00
C PHE A 47 -5.83 4.07 10.05
N PHE A 48 -6.90 4.64 10.59
CA PHE A 48 -7.91 5.32 9.77
C PHE A 48 -7.38 6.62 9.16
N ALA A 49 -6.60 7.41 9.90
CA ALA A 49 -6.02 8.65 9.38
C ALA A 49 -5.07 8.37 8.19
N THR A 50 -4.21 7.36 8.30
CA THR A 50 -3.30 6.96 7.22
C THR A 50 -4.04 6.39 6.01
N ALA A 51 -5.15 5.67 6.21
CA ALA A 51 -6.01 5.23 5.12
C ALA A 51 -6.72 6.42 4.42
N LEU A 52 -7.16 7.44 5.17
CA LEU A 52 -7.78 8.63 4.58
C LEU A 52 -6.78 9.53 3.85
N LEU A 53 -5.50 9.50 4.26
CA LEU A 53 -4.41 10.24 3.61
C LEU A 53 -4.02 9.68 2.23
N VAL A 54 -4.62 8.58 1.78
CA VAL A 54 -4.33 7.96 0.47
C VAL A 54 -4.47 8.96 -0.67
N GLY A 55 -5.53 9.77 -0.70
CA GLY A 55 -5.70 10.78 -1.76
C GLY A 55 -4.58 11.82 -1.79
N VAL A 56 -4.05 12.20 -0.62
CA VAL A 56 -2.91 13.11 -0.50
C VAL A 56 -1.63 12.45 -1.00
N VAL A 57 -1.39 11.19 -0.62
CA VAL A 57 -0.22 10.41 -1.09
C VAL A 57 -0.25 10.23 -2.60
N LEU A 58 -1.40 9.92 -3.19
CA LEU A 58 -1.55 9.81 -4.66
C LEU A 58 -1.22 11.15 -5.33
N THR A 59 -1.73 12.26 -4.81
CA THR A 59 -1.50 13.60 -5.37
C THR A 59 -0.03 14.02 -5.29
N ILE A 60 0.63 13.77 -4.16
CA ILE A 60 2.07 14.07 -3.97
C ILE A 60 2.93 13.20 -4.87
N THR A 61 2.60 11.91 -5.00
CA THR A 61 3.35 11.00 -5.85
C THR A 61 3.29 11.46 -7.31
N LYS A 62 2.12 11.92 -7.76
CA LYS A 62 1.95 12.52 -9.09
C LYS A 62 2.74 13.81 -9.27
N SER A 63 2.67 14.73 -8.30
CA SER A 63 3.37 16.02 -8.41
C SER A 63 4.89 15.89 -8.30
N ALA A 64 5.38 14.90 -7.57
CA ALA A 64 6.81 14.63 -7.42
C ALA A 64 7.42 13.89 -8.63
N LEU A 65 6.62 13.15 -9.40
CA LEU A 65 7.07 12.30 -10.50
C LEU A 65 6.28 12.52 -11.81
N PRO A 66 6.12 13.77 -12.30
CA PRO A 66 5.24 14.08 -13.43
C PRO A 66 5.69 13.47 -14.76
N THR A 67 6.99 13.15 -14.92
CA THR A 67 7.56 12.58 -16.15
C THR A 67 8.10 11.16 -15.99
N ALA A 68 7.99 10.60 -14.78
CA ALA A 68 8.62 9.32 -14.47
C ALA A 68 7.73 8.11 -14.81
N PHE A 69 6.41 8.34 -14.85
CA PHE A 69 5.43 7.36 -15.29
C PHE A 69 4.93 7.73 -16.68
N ILE A 70 4.79 6.72 -17.52
CA ILE A 70 4.22 6.90 -18.84
C ILE A 70 2.74 7.21 -18.61
N PHE A 71 2.01 6.34 -17.91
CA PHE A 71 0.59 6.55 -17.63
C PHE A 71 0.34 7.36 -16.35
N ASP A 72 -0.68 8.22 -16.33
CA ASP A 72 -1.16 8.86 -15.10
C ASP A 72 -1.87 7.83 -14.22
N GLY A 73 -1.09 7.05 -13.48
CA GLY A 73 -1.58 5.96 -12.63
C GLY A 73 -2.60 6.40 -11.58
N VAL A 74 -2.69 7.69 -11.27
CA VAL A 74 -3.72 8.24 -10.37
C VAL A 74 -5.09 8.31 -11.03
N ALA A 75 -5.17 8.61 -12.33
CA ALA A 75 -6.44 8.67 -13.08
C ALA A 75 -7.10 7.28 -13.26
N GLY A 76 -6.29 6.22 -13.19
CA GLY A 76 -6.75 4.83 -13.25
C GLY A 76 -7.21 4.25 -11.91
N ILE A 77 -7.00 4.94 -10.79
CA ILE A 77 -7.35 4.45 -9.44
C ILE A 77 -8.61 5.15 -8.94
N ASN A 78 -9.60 4.39 -8.50
CA ASN A 78 -10.66 4.94 -7.67
C ASN A 78 -10.16 5.11 -6.21
N PRO A 79 -9.97 6.35 -5.71
CA PRO A 79 -9.35 6.59 -4.40
C PRO A 79 -10.23 6.12 -3.24
N LEU A 80 -11.55 6.15 -3.41
CA LEU A 80 -12.50 5.69 -2.39
C LEU A 80 -12.43 4.16 -2.25
N ILE A 81 -12.40 3.44 -3.38
CA ILE A 81 -12.25 1.98 -3.38
C ILE A 81 -10.89 1.58 -2.80
N LEU A 82 -9.81 2.26 -3.19
CA LEU A 82 -8.47 2.01 -2.63
C LEU A 82 -8.46 2.21 -1.11
N THR A 83 -9.09 3.27 -0.61
CA THR A 83 -9.17 3.55 0.83
C THR A 83 -9.93 2.45 1.58
N ILE A 84 -11.10 2.03 1.06
CA ILE A 84 -11.88 0.93 1.65
C ILE A 84 -11.08 -0.36 1.63
N MET A 85 -10.37 -0.65 0.53
CA MET A 85 -9.52 -1.84 0.43
C MET A 85 -8.40 -1.85 1.45
N LEU A 86 -7.73 -0.72 1.68
CA LEU A 86 -6.66 -0.61 2.67
C LEU A 86 -7.19 -0.84 4.10
N ILE A 87 -8.37 -0.30 4.41
CA ILE A 87 -9.03 -0.52 5.71
C ILE A 87 -9.40 -2.00 5.89
N LEU A 88 -10.10 -2.60 4.92
CA LEU A 88 -10.54 -3.98 5.00
C LEU A 88 -9.36 -4.95 5.04
N ASN A 89 -8.34 -4.74 4.19
CA ASN A 89 -7.14 -5.58 4.19
C ASN A 89 -6.38 -5.51 5.51
N GLY A 90 -6.24 -4.31 6.09
CA GLY A 90 -5.59 -4.16 7.39
C GLY A 90 -6.35 -4.91 8.51
N LEU A 91 -7.68 -4.79 8.55
CA LEU A 91 -8.52 -5.45 9.57
C LEU A 91 -8.57 -6.97 9.40
N ILE A 92 -8.80 -7.46 8.18
CA ILE A 92 -8.87 -8.90 7.88
C ILE A 92 -7.53 -9.56 8.13
N THR A 93 -6.43 -8.99 7.59
CA THR A 93 -5.10 -9.57 7.78
C THR A 93 -4.69 -9.57 9.25
N SER A 94 -5.03 -8.52 10.01
CA SER A 94 -4.74 -8.48 11.45
C SER A 94 -5.52 -9.55 12.22
N SER A 95 -6.78 -9.80 11.84
CA SER A 95 -7.62 -10.84 12.44
C SER A 95 -7.06 -12.24 12.14
N VAL A 96 -6.71 -12.49 10.88
CA VAL A 96 -6.09 -13.75 10.43
C VAL A 96 -4.75 -13.97 11.14
N PHE A 97 -3.93 -12.92 11.22
CA PHE A 97 -2.64 -12.94 11.92
C PHE A 97 -2.80 -13.29 13.39
N TYR A 98 -3.78 -12.70 14.08
CA TYR A 98 -4.09 -13.03 15.45
C TYR A 98 -4.49 -14.50 15.61
N CYS A 99 -5.37 -15.02 14.75
CA CYS A 99 -5.78 -16.42 14.76
C CYS A 99 -4.60 -17.37 14.56
N ILE A 100 -3.76 -17.13 13.54
CA ILE A 100 -2.59 -17.98 13.26
C ILE A 100 -1.57 -17.91 14.39
N SER A 101 -1.32 -16.71 14.92
CA SER A 101 -0.39 -16.51 16.05
C SER A 101 -0.86 -17.20 17.34
N SER A 102 -2.18 -17.35 17.51
CA SER A 102 -2.77 -18.01 18.68
C SER A 102 -2.58 -19.53 18.67
N ILE A 103 -2.47 -20.17 17.50
CA ILE A 103 -2.30 -21.64 17.39
C ILE A 103 -1.07 -22.14 18.16
N PRO A 104 0.17 -21.67 17.87
CA PRO A 104 1.35 -22.15 18.59
C PRO A 104 1.28 -21.78 20.09
N VAL A 105 0.75 -20.60 20.43
CA VAL A 105 0.62 -20.14 21.82
C VAL A 105 -0.35 -21.03 22.60
N LEU A 106 -1.48 -21.41 22.01
CA LEU A 106 -2.46 -22.32 22.60
C LEU A 106 -1.86 -23.69 22.86
N ILE A 107 -1.11 -24.24 21.90
CA ILE A 107 -0.45 -25.55 22.03
C ILE A 107 0.50 -25.57 23.23
N LYS A 108 1.26 -24.48 23.46
CA LYS A 108 2.30 -24.46 24.51
C LYS A 108 1.80 -23.94 25.87
N SER A 109 0.96 -22.91 25.88
CA SER A 109 0.57 -22.16 27.09
C SER A 109 -0.89 -22.38 27.52
N ARG A 110 -1.69 -23.09 26.71
CA ARG A 110 -3.15 -23.27 26.87
C ARG A 110 -3.95 -21.97 26.99
N ARG A 111 -3.38 -20.85 26.55
CA ARG A 111 -4.03 -19.54 26.45
C ARG A 111 -3.89 -19.03 25.01
N PRO A 112 -4.82 -18.20 24.50
CA PRO A 112 -4.66 -17.54 23.21
C PRO A 112 -3.52 -16.53 23.24
N ALA A 113 -3.11 -16.06 22.06
CA ALA A 113 -2.12 -14.98 21.98
C ALA A 113 -2.67 -13.69 22.61
N GLU A 114 -1.77 -12.82 23.07
CA GLU A 114 -2.16 -11.53 23.62
C GLU A 114 -2.73 -10.62 22.53
N ASN A 115 -3.78 -9.86 22.85
CA ASN A 115 -4.40 -8.88 21.93
C ASN A 115 -3.39 -7.87 21.36
N LYS A 116 -2.26 -7.65 22.05
CA LYS A 116 -1.14 -6.81 21.57
C LYS A 116 -0.61 -7.23 20.21
N MET A 117 -0.69 -8.52 19.86
CA MET A 117 -0.26 -9.03 18.55
C MET A 117 -1.19 -8.57 17.42
N PHE A 118 -2.49 -8.50 17.68
CA PHE A 118 -3.46 -7.94 16.73
C PHE A 118 -3.17 -6.45 16.48
N PHE A 119 -2.99 -5.66 17.54
CA PHE A 119 -2.73 -4.23 17.42
C PHE A 119 -1.38 -3.92 16.78
N GLN A 120 -0.36 -4.75 17.01
CA GLN A 120 0.92 -4.61 16.34
C GLN A 120 0.79 -4.82 14.82
N CYS A 121 -0.10 -5.72 14.39
CA CYS A 121 -0.41 -5.91 12.97
C CYS A 121 -1.12 -4.68 12.39
N ILE A 122 -2.17 -4.17 13.06
CA ILE A 122 -2.87 -2.93 12.65
C ILE A 122 -1.91 -1.74 12.53
N ARG A 123 -1.00 -1.57 13.50
CA ARG A 123 0.02 -0.52 13.46
C ARG A 123 0.96 -0.66 12.27
N THR A 124 1.34 -1.88 11.93
CA THR A 124 2.16 -2.15 10.74
C THR A 124 1.40 -1.75 9.48
N PHE A 125 0.11 -2.10 9.38
CA PHE A 125 -0.73 -1.71 8.26
C PHE A 125 -0.98 -0.21 8.16
N SER A 126 -1.05 0.52 9.27
CA SER A 126 -1.13 2.00 9.23
C SER A 126 0.04 2.63 8.47
N ILE A 127 1.26 2.10 8.65
CA ILE A 127 2.43 2.59 7.91
C ILE A 127 2.41 2.05 6.46
N LEU A 128 2.02 0.79 6.25
CA LEU A 128 1.89 0.22 4.92
C LEU A 128 0.81 0.91 4.08
N ASN A 129 -0.21 1.51 4.68
CA ASN A 129 -1.24 2.29 3.98
C ASN A 129 -0.67 3.54 3.29
N LEU A 130 0.52 4.01 3.69
CA LEU A 130 1.24 5.09 3.00
C LEU A 130 2.10 4.58 1.83
N ILE A 131 2.56 3.33 1.91
CA ILE A 131 3.45 2.72 0.90
C ILE A 131 2.64 2.04 -0.22
N THR A 132 1.53 1.40 0.15
CA THR A 132 0.70 0.60 -0.76
C THR A 132 0.12 1.41 -1.93
N PRO A 133 -0.38 2.66 -1.75
CA PRO A 133 -0.82 3.49 -2.87
C PRO A 133 0.29 3.77 -3.90
N ILE A 134 1.53 3.95 -3.45
CA ILE A 134 2.69 4.17 -4.34
C ILE A 134 2.95 2.91 -5.17
N LEU A 135 2.92 1.73 -4.53
CA LEU A 135 3.04 0.45 -5.23
C LEU A 135 1.87 0.22 -6.21
N ALA A 136 0.66 0.67 -5.88
CA ALA A 136 -0.50 0.58 -6.77
C ALA A 136 -0.35 1.44 -8.02
N ILE A 137 0.17 2.68 -7.90
CA ILE A 137 0.49 3.53 -9.05
C ILE A 137 1.48 2.83 -9.98
N ILE A 138 2.56 2.27 -9.42
CA ILE A 138 3.60 1.57 -10.20
C ILE A 138 2.99 0.36 -10.93
N ALA A 139 2.19 -0.45 -10.23
CA ALA A 139 1.52 -1.60 -10.82
C ALA A 139 0.58 -1.22 -11.97
N ILE A 140 -0.20 -0.14 -11.81
CA ILE A 140 -1.09 0.36 -12.86
C ILE A 140 -0.31 0.94 -14.03
N ASN A 141 0.79 1.65 -13.79
CA ASN A 141 1.68 2.14 -14.85
C ASN A 141 2.27 0.97 -15.69
N ARG A 142 2.67 -0.12 -15.03
CA ARG A 142 3.12 -1.35 -15.72
C ARG A 142 2.00 -1.97 -16.53
N LEU A 143 0.83 -2.18 -15.92
CA LEU A 143 -0.32 -2.76 -16.60
C LEU A 143 -0.75 -1.92 -17.82
N ALA A 144 -0.74 -0.60 -17.70
CA ALA A 144 -1.06 0.34 -18.79
C ALA A 144 -0.04 0.29 -19.93
N SER A 145 1.25 0.17 -19.61
CA SER A 145 2.33 0.30 -20.59
C SER A 145 2.68 -1.02 -21.29
N THR A 146 2.70 -2.14 -20.55
CA THR A 146 3.18 -3.44 -21.04
C THR A 146 2.11 -4.53 -21.02
N TYR A 147 0.91 -4.25 -20.50
CA TYR A 147 -0.14 -5.24 -20.23
C TYR A 147 0.32 -6.41 -19.33
N ASN A 148 1.46 -6.26 -18.66
CA ASN A 148 2.06 -7.28 -17.81
C ASN A 148 2.69 -6.63 -16.56
N LEU A 149 2.20 -7.01 -15.38
CA LEU A 149 2.66 -6.50 -14.08
C LEU A 149 4.15 -6.79 -13.79
N LEU A 150 4.70 -7.83 -14.40
CA LEU A 150 6.07 -8.30 -14.14
C LEU A 150 7.12 -7.55 -14.99
N ILE A 151 6.70 -6.90 -16.07
CA ILE A 151 7.61 -6.22 -17.00
C ILE A 151 7.58 -4.72 -16.72
N ALA A 152 8.69 -4.19 -16.23
CA ALA A 152 8.86 -2.76 -16.03
C ALA A 152 9.03 -2.04 -17.38
N PRO A 153 8.32 -0.92 -17.63
CA PRO A 153 8.43 -0.17 -18.88
C PRO A 153 9.72 0.65 -18.99
N SER A 154 10.40 0.90 -17.86
CA SER A 154 11.65 1.66 -17.81
C SER A 154 12.54 1.18 -16.66
N ASP A 155 13.85 1.44 -16.78
CA ASP A 155 14.82 1.15 -15.72
C ASP A 155 14.51 1.93 -14.44
N PHE A 156 14.00 3.15 -14.58
CA PHE A 156 13.56 3.98 -13.45
C PHE A 156 12.41 3.30 -12.68
N ASP A 157 11.38 2.82 -13.38
CA ASP A 157 10.23 2.14 -12.75
C ASP A 157 10.68 0.87 -12.01
N MET A 158 11.66 0.14 -12.56
CA MET A 158 12.26 -1.02 -11.90
C MET A 158 12.98 -0.65 -10.60
N TRP A 159 13.88 0.33 -10.64
CA TRP A 159 14.65 0.77 -9.47
C TRP A 159 13.77 1.40 -8.40
N PHE A 160 12.87 2.31 -8.80
CA PHE A 160 11.95 2.97 -7.88
C PHE A 160 11.02 1.96 -7.20
N GLY A 161 10.40 1.06 -7.96
CA GLY A 161 9.59 -0.02 -7.42
C GLY A 161 10.38 -0.93 -6.47
N GLY A 162 11.63 -1.25 -6.81
CA GLY A 162 12.53 -2.02 -5.95
C GLY A 162 12.80 -1.36 -4.59
N VAL A 163 13.11 -0.04 -4.59
CA VAL A 163 13.36 0.72 -3.36
C VAL A 163 12.11 0.77 -2.48
N ILE A 164 10.94 1.05 -3.07
CA ILE A 164 9.67 1.11 -2.34
C ILE A 164 9.28 -0.28 -1.78
N ALA A 165 9.51 -1.35 -2.54
CA ALA A 165 9.27 -2.71 -2.07
C ALA A 165 10.21 -3.11 -0.92
N LEU A 166 11.50 -2.74 -0.99
CA LEU A 166 12.45 -2.94 0.09
C LEU A 166 12.06 -2.16 1.36
N LEU A 167 11.54 -0.93 1.20
CA LEU A 167 11.02 -0.14 2.31
C LEU A 167 9.82 -0.85 2.98
N ALA A 168 8.87 -1.33 2.18
CA ALA A 168 7.72 -2.10 2.69
C ALA A 168 8.18 -3.36 3.45
N PHE A 169 9.13 -4.10 2.88
CA PHE A 169 9.70 -5.28 3.51
C PHE A 169 10.40 -4.95 4.83
N PHE A 170 11.18 -3.86 4.87
CA PHE A 170 11.86 -3.39 6.08
C PHE A 170 10.86 -3.02 7.19
N VAL A 171 9.75 -2.35 6.83
CA VAL A 171 8.66 -2.01 7.77
C VAL A 171 8.04 -3.28 8.35
N VAL A 172 7.67 -4.26 7.52
CA VAL A 172 7.11 -5.55 7.97
C VAL A 172 8.09 -6.31 8.85
N TYR A 173 9.35 -6.38 8.44
CA TYR A 173 10.39 -7.07 9.21
C TYR A 173 10.57 -6.44 10.59
N ARG A 174 10.72 -5.11 10.64
CA ARG A 174 11.05 -4.39 11.88
C ARG A 174 9.86 -4.32 12.83
N LEU A 175 8.66 -4.03 12.33
CA LEU A 175 7.49 -3.81 13.17
C LEU A 175 6.73 -5.09 13.47
N LEU A 176 6.61 -6.00 12.50
CA LEU A 176 5.82 -7.23 12.68
C LEU A 176 6.71 -8.40 13.05
N ILE A 177 7.62 -8.84 12.17
CA ILE A 177 8.41 -10.07 12.37
C ILE A 177 9.26 -9.99 13.65
N LYS A 178 10.04 -8.90 13.82
CA LYS A 178 10.93 -8.75 14.98
C LYS A 178 10.16 -8.66 16.30
N THR A 179 9.03 -7.94 16.31
CA THR A 179 8.20 -7.78 17.52
C THR A 179 7.50 -9.08 17.88
N SER A 180 6.94 -9.78 16.89
CA SER A 180 6.32 -11.09 17.07
C SER A 180 7.32 -12.15 17.51
N ALA A 181 8.53 -12.15 16.96
CA ALA A 181 9.59 -13.07 17.40
C ALA A 181 9.94 -12.85 18.88
N LYS A 182 10.07 -11.59 19.32
CA LYS A 182 10.28 -11.25 20.74
C LYS A 182 9.11 -11.69 21.63
N TYR A 183 7.89 -11.56 21.14
CA TYR A 183 6.71 -12.06 21.87
C TYR A 183 6.78 -13.58 22.05
N PHE A 184 7.04 -14.33 20.96
CA PHE A 184 7.15 -15.79 21.03
C PHE A 184 8.36 -16.27 21.82
N GLU A 185 9.44 -15.50 21.92
CA GLU A 185 10.62 -15.81 22.76
C GLU A 185 10.28 -15.91 24.26
N LYS A 186 9.16 -15.35 24.71
CA LYS A 186 8.65 -15.56 26.08
C LYS A 186 8.14 -16.99 26.31
N ILE A 187 7.84 -17.73 25.24
CA ILE A 187 7.13 -19.02 25.27
C ILE A 187 8.00 -20.14 24.66
N PHE A 188 8.81 -19.80 23.65
CA PHE A 188 9.64 -20.70 22.87
C PHE A 188 11.09 -20.23 22.83
N ASN A 189 12.01 -21.10 22.42
CA ASN A 189 13.41 -20.74 22.22
C ASN A 189 13.57 -19.74 21.07
N LYS A 190 14.61 -18.90 21.13
CA LYS A 190 14.89 -17.84 20.14
C LYS A 190 14.78 -18.29 18.66
N LYS A 191 15.38 -19.44 18.30
CA LYS A 191 15.33 -19.95 16.92
C LYS A 191 13.90 -20.31 16.49
N THR A 192 13.17 -21.04 17.34
CA THR A 192 11.78 -21.42 17.08
C THR A 192 10.87 -20.20 17.01
N SER A 193 11.08 -19.19 17.85
CA SER A 193 10.28 -17.96 17.85
C SER A 193 10.39 -17.16 16.56
N ILE A 194 11.59 -17.08 15.97
CA ILE A 194 11.80 -16.44 14.67
C ILE A 194 11.08 -17.22 13.57
N VAL A 195 11.20 -18.55 13.56
CA VAL A 195 10.52 -19.40 12.57
C VAL A 195 9.01 -19.26 12.68
N ILE A 196 8.45 -19.30 13.89
CA ILE A 196 7.01 -19.12 14.14
C ILE A 196 6.56 -17.73 13.67
N ALA A 197 7.33 -16.67 13.97
CA ALA A 197 6.99 -15.32 13.53
C ALA A 197 6.95 -15.19 12.01
N ILE A 198 7.97 -15.71 11.31
CA ILE A 198 8.03 -15.70 9.85
C ILE A 198 6.86 -16.49 9.26
N LEU A 199 6.61 -17.71 9.75
CA LEU A 199 5.50 -18.54 9.27
C LEU A 199 4.14 -17.87 9.51
N THR A 200 3.95 -17.24 10.66
CA THR A 200 2.71 -16.53 10.99
C THR A 200 2.48 -15.40 9.98
N VAL A 201 3.49 -14.58 9.69
CA VAL A 201 3.38 -13.49 8.71
C VAL A 201 3.09 -14.07 7.31
N SER A 202 3.87 -15.05 6.85
CA SER A 202 3.71 -15.65 5.53
C SER A 202 2.34 -16.30 5.33
N LEU A 203 1.86 -17.06 6.31
CA LEU A 203 0.54 -17.70 6.26
C LEU A 203 -0.59 -16.67 6.32
N SER A 204 -0.43 -15.58 7.07
CA SER A 204 -1.42 -14.51 7.12
C SER A 204 -1.53 -13.79 5.80
N SER A 205 -0.40 -13.52 5.13
CA SER A 205 -0.37 -12.95 3.78
C SER A 205 -0.99 -13.88 2.75
N TYR A 206 -0.74 -15.19 2.85
CA TYR A 206 -1.31 -16.19 1.95
C TYR A 206 -2.82 -16.36 2.14
N ALA A 207 -3.29 -16.40 3.39
CA ALA A 207 -4.69 -16.62 3.72
C ALA A 207 -5.57 -15.38 3.45
N ASN A 208 -4.98 -14.18 3.35
CA ASN A 208 -5.75 -12.99 2.99
C ASN A 208 -6.10 -12.98 1.49
N LEU A 209 -7.32 -13.43 1.17
CA LEU A 209 -7.92 -13.36 -0.16
C LEU A 209 -8.07 -11.93 -0.72
N GLY A 210 -7.90 -10.88 0.10
CA GLY A 210 -7.88 -9.49 -0.36
C GLY A 210 -6.69 -9.13 -1.26
N TYR A 211 -5.69 -10.02 -1.39
CA TYR A 211 -4.65 -9.97 -2.42
C TYR A 211 -5.06 -10.62 -3.75
N SER A 212 -6.27 -11.16 -3.85
CA SER A 212 -6.78 -11.75 -5.10
C SER A 212 -6.95 -10.69 -6.19
N LEU A 213 -6.41 -10.98 -7.37
CA LEU A 213 -6.57 -10.22 -8.62
C LEU A 213 -8.03 -9.84 -8.92
N SER A 214 -9.01 -10.61 -8.44
CA SER A 214 -10.43 -10.33 -8.61
C SER A 214 -10.88 -9.00 -7.98
N PHE A 215 -10.23 -8.53 -6.91
CA PHE A 215 -10.53 -7.22 -6.33
C PHE A 215 -9.81 -6.07 -7.03
N TYR A 216 -8.69 -6.35 -7.70
CA TYR A 216 -7.95 -5.38 -8.52
C TYR A 216 -8.81 -4.86 -9.68
N LYS A 217 -9.75 -5.67 -10.19
CA LYS A 217 -10.73 -5.25 -11.20
C LYS A 217 -11.62 -4.09 -10.75
N TYR A 218 -11.93 -3.99 -9.46
CA TYR A 218 -12.72 -2.89 -8.91
C TYR A 218 -11.87 -1.68 -8.54
N LEU A 219 -10.55 -1.87 -8.39
CA LEU A 219 -9.60 -0.78 -8.12
C LEU A 219 -9.41 0.11 -9.35
N ILE A 220 -9.39 -0.52 -10.53
CA ILE A 220 -9.26 0.15 -11.82
C ILE A 220 -10.65 0.58 -12.29
N ASP A 221 -10.88 1.89 -12.36
CA ASP A 221 -12.04 2.40 -13.09
C ASP A 221 -11.78 2.21 -14.59
N THR A 222 -12.33 1.13 -15.15
CA THR A 222 -12.09 0.74 -16.55
C THR A 222 -12.53 1.82 -17.54
N GLY A 223 -13.48 2.67 -17.18
CA GLY A 223 -13.91 3.80 -17.99
C GLY A 223 -12.83 4.87 -18.08
N THR A 224 -12.40 5.38 -16.93
CA THR A 224 -11.37 6.45 -16.88
C THR A 224 -9.99 5.93 -17.26
N PHE A 225 -9.67 4.68 -16.93
CA PHE A 225 -8.41 4.03 -17.30
C PHE A 225 -8.30 3.86 -18.82
N CYS A 226 -9.35 3.38 -19.49
CA CYS A 226 -9.34 3.30 -20.95
C CYS A 226 -9.43 4.68 -21.62
N GLU A 227 -10.12 5.67 -21.04
CA GLU A 227 -10.10 7.05 -21.54
C GLU A 227 -8.69 7.65 -21.46
N ALA A 228 -8.05 7.58 -20.31
CA ALA A 228 -6.68 8.05 -20.13
C ALA A 228 -5.68 7.30 -21.02
N LEU A 229 -5.83 5.97 -21.19
CA LEU A 229 -4.95 5.19 -22.07
C LEU A 229 -5.10 5.60 -23.52
N VAL A 230 -6.34 5.82 -23.96
CA VAL A 230 -6.64 6.23 -25.32
C VAL A 230 -6.16 7.67 -25.54
N GLU A 231 -6.50 8.61 -24.67
CA GLU A 231 -6.04 10.01 -24.76
C GLU A 231 -4.52 10.10 -24.83
N GLN A 232 -3.81 9.28 -24.06
CA GLN A 232 -2.34 9.24 -24.09
C GLN A 232 -1.76 8.58 -25.36
N GLN A 233 -2.41 7.55 -25.91
CA GLN A 233 -2.05 7.02 -27.22
C GLN A 233 -2.38 7.99 -28.36
N PHE A 234 -3.44 8.79 -28.20
CA PHE A 234 -3.81 9.84 -29.15
C PHE A 234 -2.86 11.03 -29.11
N GLU A 235 -2.35 11.42 -27.94
CA GLU A 235 -1.30 12.44 -27.83
C GLU A 235 0.00 12.01 -28.56
N LYS A 236 0.29 10.70 -28.57
CA LYS A 236 1.35 10.11 -29.44
C LYS A 236 0.93 9.95 -30.91
N GLN A 237 -0.36 9.98 -31.24
CA GLN A 237 -0.91 9.74 -32.59
C GLN A 237 -1.53 10.98 -33.26
N ILE A 238 -1.33 12.20 -32.75
CA ILE A 238 -1.67 13.44 -33.48
C ILE A 238 -0.90 13.56 -34.83
N ILE A 239 0.00 12.62 -35.14
CA ILE A 239 0.61 12.46 -36.46
C ILE A 239 -0.28 11.72 -37.48
N GLU A 240 -1.28 10.89 -37.09
CA GLU A 240 -2.13 10.15 -38.05
C GLU A 240 -3.59 9.89 -37.58
N GLY A 241 -4.54 10.67 -38.12
CA GLY A 241 -5.91 10.22 -38.48
C GLY A 241 -6.92 9.84 -37.38
N SER A 242 -7.85 10.77 -37.08
CA SER A 242 -8.84 10.72 -35.99
C SER A 242 -10.14 9.92 -36.25
N VAL A 243 -10.06 8.61 -36.53
CA VAL A 243 -11.27 7.74 -36.65
C VAL A 243 -11.29 6.56 -35.65
N ASN A 244 -10.23 6.38 -34.84
CA ASN A 244 -10.00 5.14 -34.10
C ASN A 244 -10.30 5.19 -32.57
N TYR A 245 -10.87 6.28 -32.05
CA TYR A 245 -11.02 6.51 -30.60
C TYR A 245 -12.01 5.54 -29.93
N TYR A 246 -13.24 5.49 -30.44
CA TYR A 246 -14.31 4.68 -29.84
C TYR A 246 -14.07 3.18 -30.00
N GLN A 247 -13.51 2.73 -31.13
CA GLN A 247 -13.20 1.31 -31.35
C GLN A 247 -12.05 0.82 -30.46
N ARG A 248 -11.01 1.64 -30.22
CA ARG A 248 -9.93 1.29 -29.29
C ARG A 248 -10.38 1.29 -27.84
N LYS A 249 -11.25 2.23 -27.44
CA LYS A 249 -11.88 2.23 -26.11
C LYS A 249 -12.67 0.95 -25.86
N LEU A 250 -13.47 0.51 -26.83
CA LEU A 250 -14.22 -0.76 -26.76
C LEU A 250 -13.30 -1.99 -26.72
N LYS A 251 -12.17 -1.96 -27.42
CA LYS A 251 -11.17 -3.06 -27.42
C LYS A 251 -10.38 -3.13 -26.11
N CYS A 252 -10.00 -1.99 -25.55
CA CYS A 252 -9.38 -1.87 -24.22
C CYS A 252 -10.32 -2.43 -23.13
N LYS A 253 -11.59 -2.02 -23.15
CA LYS A 253 -12.60 -2.50 -22.21
C LYS A 253 -12.77 -4.04 -22.28
N LYS A 254 -12.88 -4.60 -23.49
CA LYS A 254 -12.99 -6.06 -23.68
C LYS A 254 -11.76 -6.85 -23.21
N LEU A 255 -10.56 -6.28 -23.31
CA LEU A 255 -9.32 -6.92 -22.84
C LEU A 255 -9.26 -6.96 -21.31
N LEU A 256 -9.63 -5.86 -20.65
CA LEU A 256 -9.71 -5.77 -19.18
C LEU A 256 -10.82 -6.64 -18.59
N ASP A 257 -11.94 -6.81 -19.29
CA ASP A 257 -13.03 -7.69 -18.86
C ASP A 257 -12.68 -9.20 -19.03
N SER A 258 -11.66 -9.53 -19.83
CA SER A 258 -11.26 -10.92 -20.17
C SER A 258 -10.11 -11.50 -19.35
N GLN A 259 -9.35 -10.67 -18.63
CA GLN A 259 -8.43 -11.09 -17.55
C GLN A 259 -9.21 -11.21 -16.25
#